data_AF-A0A2E7EKK0-F1
#
_entry.id   AF-A0A2E7EKK0-F1
#
_cell.length_a   1.000
_cell.length_b   1.000
_cell.length_c   1.000
_cell.angle_alpha   90.00
_cell.angle_beta   90.00
_cell.angle_gamma   90.00
#
_symmetry.space_group_name_H-M   'P 1'
#
loop_
_entity.id
_entity.type
_entity.pdbx_description
1 polymer ?
#
loop_
_entity_poly.entity_id
_entity_poly.type
_entity_poly.pdbx_seq_one_letter_code
_entity_poly.pdbx_strand_id
1 'polypeptide(L)'
;GTADNTAVYDQSYGQGPADITSAGGLSAYGIMGLGGNVFEWEETTADLLNDSVSSFRGVRGGDWVGYSDYLSSSYRSSVNPDNESSLFIGFRVASLSDSANVVPEPGSVLVWGLLGLAGFFVGRKRLRK
;
A
#
# COMPACT_ATOMS: atom_id res chain seq x y z
N GLY A 1 18.51 1.41 8.53
CA GLY A 1 19.50 0.32 8.44
C GLY A 1 18.85 -0.89 7.80
N THR A 2 19.59 -1.93 7.42
CA THR A 2 19.03 -3.12 6.73
C THR A 2 19.22 -4.43 7.49
N ALA A 3 19.91 -4.38 8.63
CA ALA A 3 20.21 -5.58 9.42
C ALA A 3 18.97 -6.09 10.16
N ASP A 4 18.95 -7.39 10.43
CA ASP A 4 17.89 -8.04 11.21
C ASP A 4 17.68 -7.35 12.55
N ASN A 5 16.43 -7.27 12.99
CA ASN A 5 16.01 -6.61 14.23
C ASN A 5 16.39 -5.11 14.32
N THR A 6 16.59 -4.44 13.18
CA THR A 6 16.73 -2.98 13.13
C THR A 6 15.45 -2.29 12.65
N ALA A 7 15.26 -1.05 13.09
CA ALA A 7 14.15 -0.16 12.74
C ALA A 7 14.69 1.26 12.48
N VAL A 8 13.87 2.13 11.91
CA VAL A 8 14.18 3.56 11.72
C VAL A 8 13.27 4.38 12.62
N TYR A 9 13.80 4.89 13.72
CA TYR A 9 13.06 5.63 14.75
C TYR A 9 14.02 6.52 15.54
N ASP A 10 13.52 7.42 16.39
CA ASP A 10 14.32 8.35 17.21
C ASP A 10 15.38 9.12 16.38
N GLN A 11 15.00 9.51 15.17
CA GLN A 11 15.81 10.32 14.27
C GLN A 11 15.42 11.80 14.39
N SER A 12 16.29 12.70 13.94
CA SER A 12 15.95 14.12 13.86
C SER A 12 14.87 14.36 12.80
N TYR A 13 14.02 15.37 13.01
CA TYR A 13 12.97 15.75 12.05
C TYR A 13 13.54 15.97 10.63
N GLY A 14 14.66 16.69 10.52
CA GLY A 14 15.29 17.01 9.24
C GLY A 14 15.93 15.83 8.50
N GLN A 15 16.10 14.68 9.17
CA GLN A 15 16.60 13.46 8.52
C GLN A 15 15.58 12.90 7.52
N GLY A 16 14.29 13.03 7.84
CA GLY A 16 13.20 12.41 7.08
C GLY A 16 13.16 10.88 7.21
N PRO A 17 12.16 10.25 6.57
CA PRO A 17 12.09 8.80 6.48
C PRO A 17 13.24 8.25 5.63
N ALA A 18 13.65 7.02 5.89
CA ALA A 18 14.56 6.28 5.05
C ALA A 18 13.84 5.72 3.81
N ASP A 19 14.60 5.49 2.74
CA ASP A 19 14.14 4.71 1.59
C ASP A 19 13.61 3.35 2.05
N ILE A 20 12.54 2.86 1.41
CA ILE A 20 11.85 1.64 1.84
C ILE A 20 12.75 0.39 1.82
N THR A 21 13.84 0.41 1.05
CA THR A 21 14.87 -0.65 0.98
C THR A 21 15.93 -0.53 2.08
N SER A 22 15.83 0.49 2.93
CA SER A 22 16.75 0.83 4.02
C SER A 22 16.03 1.06 5.36
N ALA A 23 14.75 0.70 5.42
CA ALA A 23 13.81 1.01 6.50
C ALA A 23 13.73 -0.06 7.60
N GLY A 24 14.87 -0.64 7.97
CA GLY A 24 14.98 -1.68 8.99
C GLY A 24 15.28 -3.06 8.41
N GLY A 25 15.34 -4.06 9.30
CA GLY A 25 15.46 -5.47 8.93
C GLY A 25 14.16 -6.01 8.34
N LEU A 26 14.26 -7.13 7.62
CA LEU A 26 13.07 -7.82 7.14
C LEU A 26 12.34 -8.51 8.29
N SER A 27 11.01 -8.47 8.27
CA SER A 27 10.19 -9.31 9.14
C SER A 27 10.31 -10.79 8.74
N ALA A 28 9.75 -11.70 9.56
CA ALA A 28 9.65 -13.11 9.23
C ALA A 28 8.89 -13.40 7.91
N TYR A 29 8.13 -12.42 7.40
CA TYR A 29 7.41 -12.48 6.13
C TYR A 29 8.15 -11.78 4.98
N GLY A 30 9.39 -11.33 5.18
CA GLY A 30 10.18 -10.65 4.16
C GLY A 30 9.74 -9.20 3.90
N ILE A 31 9.05 -8.56 4.84
CA ILE A 31 8.55 -7.19 4.69
C ILE A 31 9.44 -6.22 5.47
N MET A 32 9.89 -5.15 4.82
CA MET A 32 10.67 -4.07 5.43
C MET A 32 9.77 -2.93 5.92
N GLY A 33 10.21 -2.21 6.96
CA GLY A 33 9.53 -1.00 7.44
C GLY A 33 8.20 -1.26 8.14
N LEU A 34 8.02 -2.42 8.78
CA LEU A 34 6.83 -2.69 9.60
C LEU A 34 6.91 -2.10 11.02
N GLY A 35 8.09 -1.64 11.44
CA GLY A 35 8.33 -0.98 12.72
C GLY A 35 9.27 0.21 12.52
N GLY A 36 8.72 1.41 12.56
CA GLY A 36 9.38 2.68 12.27
C GLY A 36 9.28 3.08 10.81
N ASN A 37 10.12 4.04 10.43
CA ASN A 37 10.10 4.77 9.17
C ASN A 37 8.90 5.71 9.06
N VAL A 38 7.69 5.22 8.79
CA VAL A 38 6.47 6.05 8.76
C VAL A 38 5.31 5.25 9.32
N PHE A 39 4.39 5.95 9.98
CA PHE A 39 3.08 5.36 10.24
C PHE A 39 2.39 5.04 8.91
N GLU A 40 1.61 3.99 8.86
CA GLU A 40 0.92 3.58 7.63
C GLU A 40 -0.59 3.50 7.88
N TRP A 41 -1.34 4.10 6.96
CA TRP A 41 -2.80 4.06 6.98
C TRP A 41 -3.36 2.64 6.90
N GLU A 42 -4.36 2.36 7.74
CA GLU A 42 -5.27 1.24 7.61
C GLU A 42 -6.58 1.73 6.95
N GLU A 43 -7.20 0.89 6.12
CA GLU A 43 -8.53 1.18 5.54
C GLU A 43 -9.61 1.28 6.63
N THR A 44 -9.40 0.60 7.76
CA THR A 44 -10.39 0.45 8.83
C THR A 44 -10.46 1.67 9.76
N THR A 45 -11.66 2.02 10.21
CA THR A 45 -11.88 3.01 11.29
C THR A 45 -11.30 2.54 12.62
N ALA A 46 -11.00 3.49 13.50
CA ALA A 46 -10.49 3.20 14.84
C ALA A 46 -11.45 2.33 15.69
N ASP A 47 -12.76 2.47 15.48
CA ASP A 47 -13.82 1.68 16.13
C ASP A 47 -14.20 0.40 15.38
N LEU A 48 -13.57 0.15 14.23
CA LEU A 48 -13.79 -1.01 13.37
C LEU A 48 -15.18 -1.11 12.71
N LEU A 49 -15.97 -0.03 12.72
CA LEU A 49 -17.32 -0.02 12.12
C LEU A 49 -17.35 0.32 10.63
N ASN A 50 -16.38 1.11 10.12
CA ASN A 50 -16.31 1.54 8.71
C ASN A 50 -17.61 2.15 8.15
N ASP A 51 -18.34 2.89 8.97
CA ASP A 51 -19.67 3.42 8.64
C ASP A 51 -19.66 4.90 8.21
N SER A 52 -18.55 5.60 8.42
CA SER A 52 -18.38 7.01 8.07
C SER A 52 -17.04 7.31 7.40
N VAL A 53 -17.10 8.24 6.44
CA VAL A 53 -15.94 8.74 5.69
C VAL A 53 -15.07 9.68 6.52
N SER A 54 -15.65 10.37 7.51
CA SER A 54 -14.95 11.33 8.37
C SER A 54 -14.44 10.71 9.68
N SER A 55 -14.76 9.43 9.93
CA SER A 55 -14.26 8.72 11.12
C SER A 55 -12.76 8.51 11.02
N PHE A 56 -12.08 8.66 12.17
CA PHE A 56 -10.63 8.44 12.30
C PHE A 56 -10.24 7.06 11.75
N ARG A 57 -9.22 7.04 10.90
CA ARG A 57 -8.67 5.80 10.33
C ARG A 57 -7.50 5.32 11.17
N GLY A 58 -7.34 4.01 11.28
CA GLY A 58 -6.22 3.41 11.98
C GLY A 58 -4.89 3.73 11.30
N VAL A 59 -3.83 3.85 12.08
CA VAL A 59 -2.44 3.89 11.59
C VAL A 59 -1.55 2.97 12.44
N ARG A 60 -0.55 2.36 11.81
CA ARG A 60 0.39 1.40 12.44
C ARG A 60 1.84 1.66 12.05
N GLY A 61 2.77 1.03 12.76
CA GLY A 61 4.18 0.96 12.37
C GLY A 61 5.09 1.92 13.13
N GLY A 62 4.64 3.13 13.44
CA GLY A 62 5.51 4.16 14.03
C GLY A 62 6.32 4.90 12.97
N ASP A 63 6.85 6.07 13.32
CA ASP A 63 7.56 6.94 12.39
C ASP A 63 9.04 7.16 12.77
N TRP A 64 9.80 7.84 11.90
CA TRP A 64 11.24 8.03 12.06
C TRP A 64 11.62 8.94 13.24
N VAL A 65 10.76 9.87 13.68
CA VAL A 65 11.03 10.72 14.87
C VAL A 65 10.44 10.12 16.15
N GLY A 66 9.51 9.18 16.01
CA GLY A 66 8.82 8.53 17.11
C GLY A 66 9.73 7.72 18.05
N TYR A 67 9.25 7.54 19.27
CA TYR A 67 9.92 6.71 20.28
C TYR A 67 9.71 5.21 20.02
N SER A 68 10.55 4.39 20.65
CA SER A 68 10.51 2.92 20.53
C SER A 68 9.15 2.30 20.87
N ASP A 69 8.34 2.95 21.71
CA ASP A 69 7.02 2.46 22.12
C ASP A 69 6.04 2.36 20.93
N TYR A 70 6.23 3.16 19.89
CA TYR A 70 5.39 3.15 18.68
C TYR A 70 5.73 2.02 17.72
N LEU A 71 6.89 1.37 17.90
CA LEU A 71 7.37 0.30 17.01
C LEU A 71 6.71 -1.05 17.29
N SER A 72 5.98 -1.17 18.40
CA SER A 72 5.30 -2.40 18.75
C SER A 72 4.23 -2.74 17.71
N SER A 73 4.18 -4.00 17.26
CA SER A 73 3.14 -4.49 16.35
C SER A 73 1.73 -4.40 16.95
N SER A 74 1.63 -4.32 18.28
CA SER A 74 0.36 -4.13 19.00
C SER A 74 -0.02 -2.66 19.20
N TYR A 75 0.90 -1.72 18.96
CA TYR A 75 0.60 -0.30 19.07
C TYR A 75 -0.42 0.09 18.00
N ARG A 76 -1.43 0.85 18.42
CA ARG A 76 -2.50 1.36 17.55
C ARG A 76 -2.62 2.85 17.79
N SER A 77 -2.72 3.60 16.70
CA SER A 77 -3.10 5.00 16.72
C SER A 77 -4.15 5.23 15.65
N SER A 78 -4.75 6.42 15.64
CA SER A 78 -5.71 6.82 14.62
C SER A 78 -5.61 8.30 14.32
N VAL A 79 -5.88 8.66 13.09
CA VAL A 79 -5.76 10.03 12.60
C VAL A 79 -6.99 10.38 11.77
N ASN A 80 -7.38 11.65 11.80
CA ASN A 80 -8.47 12.16 10.97
C ASN A 80 -8.09 11.94 9.48
N PRO A 81 -8.98 11.34 8.66
CA PRO A 81 -8.68 11.04 7.27
C PRO A 81 -8.39 12.29 6.41
N ASP A 82 -8.85 13.47 6.83
CA ASP A 82 -8.63 14.75 6.14
C ASP A 82 -7.29 15.41 6.52
N ASN A 83 -6.44 14.75 7.31
CA ASN A 83 -5.15 15.29 7.71
C ASN A 83 -4.10 15.14 6.60
N GLU A 84 -4.01 16.15 5.74
CA GLU A 84 -3.06 16.20 4.61
C GLU A 84 -1.64 16.62 5.00
N SER A 85 -1.43 17.10 6.24
CA SER A 85 -0.16 17.75 6.65
C SER A 85 0.83 16.82 7.36
N SER A 86 0.53 15.51 7.43
CA SER A 86 1.35 14.57 8.19
C SER A 86 2.45 13.97 7.32
N LEU A 87 3.66 14.55 7.39
CA LEU A 87 4.85 13.97 6.77
C LEU A 87 5.21 12.59 7.36
N PHE A 88 4.66 12.25 8.53
CA PHE A 88 4.95 11.03 9.29
C PHE A 88 4.10 9.83 8.89
N ILE A 89 3.14 10.02 7.98
CA ILE A 89 2.18 8.97 7.59
C ILE A 89 2.30 8.68 6.10
N GLY A 90 2.62 7.44 5.77
CA GLY A 90 2.56 6.85 4.43
C GLY A 90 1.45 5.82 4.31
N PHE A 91 1.60 4.91 3.35
CA PHE A 91 0.68 3.80 3.14
C PHE A 91 1.41 2.65 2.45
N ARG A 92 0.84 1.45 2.58
CA ARG A 92 1.19 0.30 1.76
C ARG A 92 -0.05 -0.21 1.04
N VAL A 93 0.13 -0.72 -0.16
CA VAL A 93 -0.95 -1.31 -0.94
C VAL A 93 -0.94 -2.82 -0.71
N ALA A 94 -2.09 -3.38 -0.37
CA ALA A 94 -2.31 -4.82 -0.35
C ALA A 94 -3.16 -5.21 -1.57
N SER A 95 -2.82 -6.34 -2.18
CA SER A 95 -3.63 -6.96 -3.23
C SER A 95 -3.98 -8.37 -2.79
N LEU A 96 -5.26 -8.73 -2.91
CA LEU A 96 -5.67 -10.11 -2.80
C LEU A 96 -5.17 -10.82 -4.05
N SER A 97 -4.14 -11.66 -3.90
CA SER A 97 -3.70 -12.56 -4.96
C SER A 97 -4.74 -13.67 -5.12
N ASP A 98 -5.93 -13.33 -5.59
CA ASP A 98 -6.87 -14.32 -6.07
C ASP A 98 -6.97 -14.16 -7.58
N SER A 99 -6.50 -15.18 -8.29
CA SER A 99 -6.51 -15.36 -9.74
C SER A 99 -7.89 -15.18 -10.41
N ALA A 100 -8.96 -14.94 -9.64
CA ALA A 100 -10.32 -14.71 -10.11
C ALA A 100 -10.61 -13.27 -10.58
N ASN A 101 -9.87 -12.26 -10.09
CA ASN A 101 -10.08 -10.85 -10.46
C ASN A 101 -8.79 -10.23 -11.01
N VAL A 102 -8.33 -10.75 -12.15
CA VAL A 102 -7.37 -10.03 -12.99
C VAL A 102 -8.06 -8.74 -13.44
N VAL A 103 -7.75 -7.61 -12.80
CA VAL A 103 -8.06 -6.30 -13.37
C VAL A 103 -7.35 -6.27 -14.72
N PRO A 104 -8.07 -6.27 -15.86
CA PRO A 104 -7.40 -6.21 -17.14
C PRO A 104 -6.63 -4.90 -17.16
N GLU A 105 -5.31 -4.95 -17.41
CA GLU A 105 -4.57 -3.72 -17.59
C GLU A 105 -5.29 -2.88 -18.66
N PRO A 106 -5.35 -1.55 -18.52
CA PRO A 106 -6.12 -0.69 -19.43
C PRO A 106 -5.86 -0.97 -20.93
N GLY A 107 -4.66 -1.41 -21.29
CA GLY A 107 -4.30 -1.80 -22.66
C GLY A 107 -4.86 -3.14 -23.14
N SER A 108 -5.16 -4.08 -22.24
CA SER A 108 -5.62 -5.44 -22.56
C SER A 108 -6.94 -5.43 -23.31
N VAL A 109 -7.90 -4.62 -22.85
CA VAL A 109 -9.24 -4.51 -23.45
C VAL A 109 -9.15 -3.99 -24.89
N LEU A 110 -8.26 -3.03 -25.13
CA LEU A 110 -8.01 -2.45 -26.43
C LEU A 110 -7.39 -3.46 -27.40
N VAL A 111 -6.39 -4.23 -26.95
CA VAL A 111 -5.73 -5.27 -27.76
C VAL A 111 -6.73 -6.37 -28.12
N TRP A 112 -7.48 -6.90 -27.15
CA TRP A 112 -8.46 -7.94 -27.41
C TRP A 112 -9.63 -7.45 -28.28
N GLY A 113 -10.08 -6.20 -28.09
CA GLY A 113 -11.09 -5.56 -28.92
C GLY A 113 -10.65 -5.44 -30.39
N LEU A 114 -9.42 -4.99 -30.63
CA LEU A 114 -8.86 -4.86 -31.98
C LEU A 114 -8.68 -6.23 -32.66
N LEU A 115 -8.21 -7.24 -31.93
CA LEU A 115 -8.07 -8.60 -32.44
C LEU A 115 -9.42 -9.23 -32.80
N GLY A 116 -10.44 -9.03 -31.95
CA GLY A 116 -11.82 -9.49 -32.21
C GLY A 116 -12.43 -8.85 -33.46
N LEU A 117 -12.27 -7.52 -33.60
CA LEU A 117 -12.73 -6.79 -34.79
C LEU A 117 -12.02 -7.26 -36.07
N ALA A 118 -10.69 -7.41 -36.03
CA ALA A 118 -9.93 -7.91 -37.19
C ALA A 118 -10.38 -9.32 -37.61
N GLY A 119 -10.58 -10.22 -36.65
CA GLY A 119 -11.07 -11.58 -36.89
C GLY A 119 -12.45 -11.60 -37.57
N PHE A 120 -13.38 -10.75 -37.11
CA PHE A 120 -14.72 -10.63 -37.69
C PHE A 120 -14.70 -10.19 -39.17
N PHE A 121 -13.88 -9.21 -39.52
CA PHE A 121 -13.77 -8.74 -40.92
C PHE A 121 -13.11 -9.78 -41.83
N VAL A 122 -12.12 -10.53 -41.34
CA VAL A 122 -11.49 -11.62 -42.09
C VAL A 122 -12.47 -12.79 -42.31
N GLY A 123 -13.24 -13.17 -41.28
CA GLY A 123 -14.26 -14.21 -41.39
C GLY A 123 -15.35 -13.88 -42.41
N ARG A 124 -15.84 -12.63 -42.41
CA ARG A 124 -16.83 -12.15 -43.38
C ARG A 124 -16.35 -12.19 -44.83
N LYS A 125 -15.05 -11.98 -45.07
CA LYS A 125 -14.47 -12.09 -46.43
C LYS A 125 -14.37 -13.54 -46.90
N ARG A 126 -14.19 -14.50 -46.00
CA ARG A 126 -14.06 -15.93 -46.34
C ARG A 126 -15.41 -16.59 -46.62
N LEU A 127 -16.49 -16.16 -45.96
CA LEU A 127 -17.85 -16.68 -46.16
C LEU A 127 -18.55 -16.18 -47.44
N ARG A 128 -17.94 -15.23 -48.16
CA ARG A 128 -18.47 -14.66 -49.42
C ARG A 128 -17.78 -15.23 -50.67
N LYS A 129 -16.97 -16.28 -50.52
CA LYS A 129 -16.45 -17.12 -51.60
C LYS A 129 -17.16 -18.47 -51.55
#